data_AF-A0A7X6CQV9-F1
#
_entry.id   AF-A0A7X6CQV9-F1
#
_cell.length_a   1.000
_cell.length_b   1.000
_cell.length_c   1.000
_cell.angle_alpha   90.00
_cell.angle_beta   90.00
_cell.angle_gamma   90.00
#
_symmetry.space_group_name_H-M   'P 1'
#
loop_
_entity.id
_entity.type
_entity.pdbx_description
1 polymer ?
#
loop_
_entity_poly.entity_id
_entity_poly.type
_entity_poly.pdbx_seq_one_letter_code
_entity_poly.pdbx_strand_id
1 'polypeptide(L)'
;AKVEGFRCASETKCNAGKSYGLTVRVPQELDRRRFPSIPRATPQFERLYKGRTSVERVNDRLKVFWGLDDGTVVGSRRFCAHVSAVLVIHLACATLLAKARRKEGSFGTLRLSPIAKKLEELSGTEKAAEHDEADGRHGENRGQRSETSAPPLARGG
;
A
#
# COMPACT_ATOMS: atom_id res chain seq x y z
N ALA A 1 1.31 -34.58 -41.84
CA ALA A 1 1.54 -33.43 -40.95
C ALA A 1 3.04 -33.33 -40.60
N LYS A 2 3.78 -32.47 -41.31
CA LYS A 2 5.17 -32.12 -40.99
C LYS A 2 5.15 -30.79 -40.23
N VAL A 3 5.81 -30.73 -39.07
CA VAL A 3 6.07 -29.48 -38.35
C VAL A 3 7.54 -29.19 -38.55
N GLU A 4 7.86 -28.04 -39.18
CA GLU A 4 9.24 -27.60 -39.43
C GLU A 4 10.13 -28.65 -40.12
N GLY A 5 9.56 -29.44 -41.03
CA GLY A 5 10.29 -30.46 -41.79
C GLY A 5 10.44 -31.82 -41.12
N PHE A 6 10.11 -31.95 -39.82
CA PHE A 6 10.18 -33.22 -39.10
C PHE A 6 8.97 -34.13 -39.39
N ARG A 7 9.22 -35.43 -39.61
CA ARG A 7 8.16 -36.44 -39.73
C ARG A 7 7.66 -36.83 -38.35
N CYS A 8 6.36 -36.73 -38.12
CA CYS A 8 5.73 -37.17 -36.87
C CYS A 8 5.53 -38.69 -36.89
N ALA A 9 6.09 -39.41 -35.92
CA ALA A 9 5.93 -40.87 -35.80
C ALA A 9 4.47 -41.33 -35.65
N SER A 10 3.59 -40.44 -35.14
CA SER A 10 2.16 -40.70 -34.96
C SER A 10 1.31 -40.28 -36.17
N GLU A 11 1.92 -39.91 -37.30
CA GLU A 11 1.22 -39.41 -38.49
C GLU A 11 0.13 -40.38 -38.97
N THR A 12 0.44 -41.68 -39.07
CA THR A 12 -0.54 -42.69 -39.51
C THR A 12 -1.71 -42.83 -38.53
N LYS A 13 -1.43 -42.80 -37.22
CA LYS A 13 -2.47 -42.93 -36.17
C LYS A 13 -3.37 -41.70 -36.09
N CYS A 14 -2.77 -40.51 -36.15
CA CYS A 14 -3.49 -39.25 -36.03
C CYS A 14 -4.29 -38.89 -37.31
N ASN A 15 -3.98 -39.48 -38.46
CA ASN A 15 -4.67 -39.14 -39.72
C ASN A 15 -5.42 -40.33 -40.35
N ALA A 16 -5.54 -41.46 -39.64
CA ALA A 16 -6.22 -42.66 -40.14
C ALA A 16 -7.66 -42.33 -40.61
N GLY A 17 -7.87 -42.36 -41.92
CA GLY A 17 -9.17 -42.13 -42.55
C GLY A 17 -9.69 -40.69 -42.53
N LYS A 18 -8.87 -39.70 -42.16
CA LYS A 18 -9.29 -38.28 -42.05
C LYS A 18 -8.44 -37.39 -42.96
N SER A 19 -9.09 -36.68 -43.88
CA SER A 19 -8.42 -35.72 -44.78
C SER A 19 -7.88 -34.47 -44.06
N TYR A 20 -8.49 -34.11 -42.93
CA TYR A 20 -8.15 -32.93 -42.13
C TYR A 20 -7.41 -33.25 -40.82
N GLY A 21 -7.11 -34.54 -40.58
CA GLY A 21 -6.41 -35.03 -39.39
C GLY A 21 -7.25 -35.17 -38.11
N LEU A 22 -6.61 -35.52 -37.01
CA LEU A 22 -7.26 -35.73 -35.71
C LEU A 22 -7.59 -34.40 -35.03
N THR A 23 -8.88 -34.10 -34.92
CA THR A 23 -9.38 -33.01 -34.07
C THR A 23 -9.70 -33.54 -32.67
N VAL A 24 -8.99 -33.06 -31.65
CA VAL A 24 -9.30 -33.33 -30.24
C VAL A 24 -9.91 -32.07 -29.65
N ARG A 25 -11.12 -32.19 -29.08
CA ARG A 25 -11.70 -31.14 -28.25
C ARG A 25 -11.17 -31.32 -26.83
N VAL A 26 -10.43 -30.33 -26.35
CA VAL A 26 -9.88 -30.33 -25.00
C VAL A 26 -10.74 -29.39 -24.15
N PRO A 27 -11.31 -29.87 -23.02
CA PRO A 27 -11.96 -29.01 -22.04
C PRO A 27 -11.03 -27.87 -21.60
N GLN A 28 -11.54 -26.65 -21.49
CA GLN A 28 -10.71 -25.50 -21.07
C GLN A 28 -10.28 -25.63 -19.60
N GLU A 29 -11.06 -26.35 -18.80
CA GLU A 29 -10.87 -26.54 -17.36
C GLU A 29 -9.61 -27.34 -17.04
N LEU A 30 -9.13 -28.18 -17.98
CA LEU A 30 -7.89 -28.94 -17.81
C LEU A 30 -6.69 -28.05 -17.54
N ASP A 31 -6.62 -26.92 -18.24
CA ASP A 31 -5.59 -25.92 -18.03
C ASP A 31 -6.07 -24.57 -18.53
N ARG A 32 -6.66 -23.78 -17.62
CA ARG A 32 -7.13 -22.42 -17.92
C ARG A 32 -6.00 -21.46 -18.30
N ARG A 33 -4.75 -21.77 -17.91
CA ARG A 33 -3.59 -20.98 -18.32
C ARG A 33 -3.26 -21.28 -19.77
N ARG A 34 -3.32 -22.53 -20.22
CA ARG A 34 -3.03 -22.90 -21.61
C ARG A 34 -4.21 -22.64 -22.55
N PHE A 35 -5.42 -22.87 -22.07
CA PHE A 35 -6.68 -22.71 -22.79
C PHE A 35 -7.54 -21.60 -22.15
N PRO A 36 -7.13 -20.32 -22.28
CA PRO A 36 -7.94 -19.21 -21.79
C PRO A 36 -9.27 -19.14 -22.56
N SER A 37 -10.32 -18.65 -21.88
CA SER A 37 -11.65 -18.45 -22.48
C SER A 37 -11.64 -17.46 -23.65
N ILE A 38 -10.71 -16.51 -23.62
CA ILE A 38 -10.46 -15.56 -24.70
C ILE A 38 -9.23 -16.05 -25.48
N PRO A 39 -9.32 -16.25 -26.80
CA PRO A 39 -8.19 -16.67 -27.61
C PRO A 39 -7.03 -15.66 -27.51
N ARG A 40 -5.79 -16.16 -27.39
CA ARG A 40 -4.59 -15.34 -27.17
C ARG A 40 -4.30 -14.34 -28.29
N ALA A 41 -4.66 -14.67 -29.52
CA ALA A 41 -4.43 -13.84 -30.71
C ALA A 41 -5.48 -12.72 -30.89
N THR A 42 -6.20 -12.36 -29.81
CA THR A 42 -7.21 -11.29 -29.86
C THR A 42 -6.69 -10.02 -29.18
N PRO A 43 -7.02 -8.83 -29.72
CA PRO A 43 -6.68 -7.56 -29.06
C PRO A 43 -7.26 -7.45 -27.64
N GLN A 44 -8.40 -8.11 -27.39
CA GLN A 44 -9.01 -8.18 -26.07
C GLN A 44 -8.12 -8.91 -25.07
N PHE A 45 -7.52 -10.04 -25.46
CA PHE A 45 -6.59 -10.77 -24.61
C PHE A 45 -5.37 -9.92 -24.28
N GLU A 46 -4.76 -9.29 -25.28
CA GLU A 46 -3.58 -8.44 -25.08
C GLU A 46 -3.85 -7.30 -24.08
N ARG A 47 -4.99 -6.61 -24.25
CA ARG A 47 -5.41 -5.54 -23.36
C ARG A 47 -5.57 -6.02 -21.91
N LEU A 48 -6.24 -7.15 -21.71
CA LEU A 48 -6.44 -7.73 -20.37
C LEU A 48 -5.11 -8.24 -19.78
N TYR A 49 -4.29 -8.89 -20.59
CA TYR A 49 -3.01 -9.46 -20.17
C TYR A 49 -1.98 -8.40 -19.80
N LYS A 50 -2.04 -7.21 -20.43
CA LYS A 50 -1.25 -6.03 -20.02
C LYS A 50 -1.49 -5.64 -18.55
N GLY A 51 -2.67 -5.95 -18.00
CA GLY A 51 -3.02 -5.75 -16.59
C GLY A 51 -2.36 -6.70 -15.60
N ARG A 52 -1.56 -7.70 -16.04
CA ARG A 52 -0.96 -8.71 -15.15
C ARG A 52 -0.16 -8.12 -13.98
N THR A 53 0.55 -7.02 -14.22
CA THR A 53 1.39 -6.36 -13.22
C THR A 53 0.55 -5.74 -12.10
N SER A 54 -0.69 -5.35 -12.38
CA SER A 54 -1.62 -4.90 -11.35
C SER A 54 -1.97 -6.03 -10.39
N VAL A 55 -2.19 -7.24 -10.91
CA VAL A 55 -2.48 -8.43 -10.09
C VAL A 55 -1.26 -8.82 -9.26
N GLU A 56 -0.07 -8.80 -9.86
CA GLU A 56 1.18 -9.06 -9.15
C GLU A 56 1.39 -8.08 -7.98
N ARG A 57 1.14 -6.79 -8.20
CA ARG A 57 1.21 -5.78 -7.12
C ARG A 57 0.19 -6.00 -6.01
N VAL A 58 -1.01 -6.48 -6.33
CA VAL A 58 -2.02 -6.79 -5.30
C VAL A 58 -1.58 -8.01 -4.47
N ASN A 59 -1.09 -9.06 -5.14
CA ASN A 59 -0.57 -10.24 -4.46
C ASN A 59 0.65 -9.92 -3.60
N ASP A 60 1.56 -9.09 -4.11
CA ASP A 60 2.73 -8.61 -3.38
C ASP A 60 2.32 -7.86 -2.12
N ARG A 61 1.33 -6.96 -2.23
CA ARG A 61 0.81 -6.26 -1.04
C ARG A 61 0.18 -7.20 -0.02
N LEU A 62 -0.59 -8.18 -0.51
CA LEU A 62 -1.24 -9.16 0.35
C LEU A 62 -0.20 -10.03 1.09
N LYS A 63 0.93 -10.34 0.43
CA LYS A 63 2.04 -11.08 1.02
C LYS A 63 2.81 -10.25 2.04
N VAL A 64 3.26 -9.06 1.63
CA VAL A 64 4.21 -8.23 2.39
C VAL A 64 3.51 -7.36 3.44
N PHE A 65 2.47 -6.60 3.08
CA PHE A 65 1.84 -5.67 4.04
C PHE A 65 0.90 -6.36 5.04
N TRP A 66 0.29 -7.48 4.65
CA TRP A 66 -0.65 -8.22 5.50
C TRP A 66 -0.05 -9.47 6.13
N GLY A 67 1.26 -9.66 5.95
CA GLY A 67 2.04 -10.69 6.63
C GLY A 67 1.62 -12.11 6.31
N LEU A 68 1.08 -12.36 5.11
CA LEU A 68 0.80 -13.73 4.69
C LEU A 68 2.08 -14.56 4.49
N ASP A 69 3.20 -13.90 4.23
CA ASP A 69 4.51 -14.54 4.02
C ASP A 69 5.42 -14.46 5.25
N ASP A 70 4.96 -13.88 6.36
CA ASP A 70 5.74 -13.67 7.59
C ASP A 70 5.96 -14.97 8.38
N GLY A 71 5.51 -16.13 7.87
CA GLY A 71 5.73 -17.45 8.47
C GLY A 71 5.08 -17.68 9.84
N THR A 72 4.37 -16.68 10.38
CA THR A 72 3.82 -16.72 11.75
C THR A 72 2.57 -17.59 11.83
N VAL A 73 1.82 -17.71 10.72
CA VAL A 73 0.58 -18.50 10.64
C VAL A 73 0.87 -19.89 10.08
N VAL A 74 0.88 -20.89 10.96
CA VAL A 74 1.10 -22.30 10.57
C VAL A 74 -0.22 -23.07 10.49
N GLY A 75 -0.36 -23.85 9.41
CA GLY A 75 -1.49 -24.74 9.17
C GLY A 75 -2.58 -24.12 8.28
N SER A 76 -3.12 -24.94 7.38
CA SER A 76 -4.05 -24.51 6.32
C SER A 76 -5.27 -23.77 6.84
N ARG A 77 -5.88 -24.24 7.94
CA ARG A 77 -7.08 -23.62 8.50
C ARG A 77 -6.84 -22.23 9.05
N ARG A 78 -5.72 -22.00 9.76
CA ARG A 78 -5.35 -20.68 10.30
C ARG A 78 -4.96 -19.73 9.18
N PHE A 79 -4.23 -20.24 8.18
CA PHE A 79 -3.88 -19.47 6.99
C PHE A 79 -5.12 -19.00 6.23
N CYS A 80 -6.06 -19.91 5.94
CA CYS A 80 -7.31 -19.57 5.27
C CYS A 80 -8.15 -18.58 6.09
N ALA A 81 -8.19 -18.71 7.42
CA ALA A 81 -8.89 -17.76 8.28
C ALA A 81 -8.25 -16.35 8.23
N HIS A 82 -6.92 -16.27 8.25
CA HIS A 82 -6.18 -15.01 8.14
C HIS A 82 -6.41 -14.34 6.78
N VAL A 83 -6.23 -15.08 5.68
CA VAL A 83 -6.53 -14.59 4.32
C VAL A 83 -7.98 -14.08 4.24
N SER A 84 -8.94 -14.84 4.77
CA SER A 84 -10.35 -14.47 4.74
C SER A 84 -10.61 -13.17 5.51
N ALA A 85 -10.03 -13.01 6.70
CA ALA A 85 -10.15 -11.78 7.49
C ALA A 85 -9.60 -10.57 6.72
N VAL A 86 -8.41 -10.70 6.13
CA VAL A 86 -7.80 -9.65 5.31
C VAL A 86 -8.68 -9.27 4.13
N LEU A 87 -9.25 -10.26 3.41
CA LEU A 87 -10.15 -10.00 2.28
C LEU A 87 -11.44 -9.28 2.70
N VAL A 88 -12.03 -9.66 3.84
CA VAL A 88 -13.23 -8.99 4.39
C VAL A 88 -12.92 -7.52 4.73
N ILE A 89 -11.76 -7.25 5.34
CA ILE A 89 -11.33 -5.88 5.65
C ILE A 89 -11.14 -5.07 4.36
N HIS A 90 -10.49 -5.62 3.34
CA HIS A 90 -10.34 -4.94 2.06
C HIS A 90 -11.69 -4.64 1.40
N LEU A 91 -12.64 -5.58 1.48
CA LEU A 91 -13.99 -5.38 0.97
C LEU A 91 -14.71 -4.27 1.74
N ALA A 92 -14.59 -4.24 3.06
CA ALA A 92 -15.15 -3.17 3.89
C ALA A 92 -14.55 -1.80 3.51
N CYS A 93 -13.22 -1.69 3.40
CA CYS A 93 -12.57 -0.47 2.96
C CYS A 93 -12.99 -0.06 1.55
N ALA A 94 -13.05 -1.00 0.60
CA ALA A 94 -13.46 -0.73 -0.77
C ALA A 94 -14.92 -0.25 -0.84
N THR A 95 -15.82 -0.87 -0.08
CA THR A 95 -17.24 -0.46 -0.03
C THR A 95 -17.43 0.90 0.63
N LEU A 96 -16.68 1.22 1.69
CA LEU A 96 -16.67 2.55 2.30
C LEU A 96 -16.14 3.61 1.33
N LEU A 97 -15.03 3.34 0.65
CA LEU A 97 -14.47 4.25 -0.36
C LEU A 97 -15.38 4.43 -1.58
N ALA A 98 -16.10 3.39 -1.98
CA ALA A 98 -17.09 3.47 -3.05
C ALA A 98 -18.32 4.29 -2.65
N LYS A 99 -18.74 4.22 -1.38
CA LYS A 99 -19.83 5.04 -0.82
C LYS A 99 -19.40 6.50 -0.57
N ALA A 100 -18.12 6.73 -0.28
CA ALA A 100 -17.60 8.07 -0.12
C ALA A 100 -17.78 8.85 -1.44
N ARG A 101 -18.32 10.08 -1.35
CA ARG A 101 -18.51 10.94 -2.52
C ARG A 101 -17.16 11.19 -3.18
N ARG A 102 -16.94 10.57 -4.34
CA ARG A 102 -15.76 10.81 -5.17
C ARG A 102 -15.86 12.27 -5.62
N LYS A 103 -15.03 13.15 -5.04
CA LYS A 103 -14.80 14.46 -5.65
C LYS A 103 -14.05 14.17 -6.94
N GLU A 104 -14.74 14.33 -8.06
CA GLU A 104 -14.10 14.25 -9.37
C GLU A 104 -13.06 15.36 -9.47
N GLY A 105 -11.84 14.92 -9.73
CA GLY A 105 -10.66 15.75 -9.79
C GLY A 105 -9.46 14.82 -9.78
N SER A 106 -8.49 15.07 -10.66
CA SER A 106 -7.11 14.68 -10.36
C SER A 106 -6.84 15.10 -8.91
N PHE A 107 -6.01 14.35 -8.16
CA PHE A 107 -5.22 15.00 -7.12
C PHE A 107 -4.24 15.94 -7.86
N GLY A 108 -4.79 16.97 -8.52
CA GLY A 108 -4.05 17.97 -9.25
C GLY A 108 -3.06 18.53 -8.26
N THR A 109 -1.81 18.66 -8.69
CA THR A 109 -0.63 19.06 -7.92
C THR A 109 -1.05 19.59 -6.56
N LEU A 110 -1.08 18.72 -5.55
CA LEU A 110 -1.42 19.13 -4.18
C LEU A 110 -0.53 20.34 -3.91
N ARG A 111 -1.11 21.54 -3.91
CA ARG A 111 -0.33 22.74 -3.59
C ARG A 111 -0.12 22.60 -2.09
N LEU A 112 1.03 22.06 -1.73
CA LEU A 112 1.47 21.90 -0.34
C LEU A 112 1.87 23.24 0.26
N SER A 113 2.00 24.30 -0.56
CA SER A 113 2.36 25.65 -0.11
C SER A 113 1.41 26.27 0.92
N PRO A 114 0.07 26.12 0.86
CA PRO A 114 -0.81 26.63 1.90
C PRO A 114 -0.71 25.81 3.20
N ILE A 115 -0.43 24.49 3.10
CA ILE A 115 -0.22 23.63 4.27
C ILE A 115 1.11 23.97 4.95
N ALA A 116 2.18 24.16 4.17
CA ALA A 116 3.49 24.57 4.66
C ALA A 116 3.44 25.93 5.35
N LYS A 117 2.79 26.93 4.73
CA LYS A 117 2.62 28.26 5.34
C LYS A 117 1.84 28.20 6.66
N LYS A 118 0.79 27.37 6.73
CA LYS A 118 0.04 27.14 7.97
C LYS A 118 0.87 26.50 9.07
N LEU A 119 1.76 25.57 8.73
CA LEU A 119 2.68 24.95 9.69
C LEU A 119 3.74 25.94 10.18
N GLU A 120 4.27 26.79 9.30
CA GLU A 120 5.21 27.86 9.67
C GLU A 120 4.57 28.86 10.63
N GLU A 121 3.35 29.34 10.34
CA GLU A 121 2.59 30.22 11.23
C GLU A 121 2.39 29.59 12.61
N LEU A 122 2.01 28.31 12.67
CA LEU A 122 1.81 27.60 13.94
C LEU A 122 3.13 27.43 14.73
N SER A 123 4.21 27.04 14.05
CA SER A 123 5.53 26.92 14.67
C SER A 123 6.09 28.27 15.13
N GLY A 124 5.74 29.37 14.44
CA GLY A 124 6.09 30.73 14.81
C GLY A 124 5.32 31.21 16.04
N THR A 125 4.03 30.86 16.15
CA THR A 125 3.24 31.14 17.35
C THR A 125 3.71 30.36 18.57
N GLU A 126 4.18 29.11 18.39
CA GLU A 126 4.80 28.32 19.46
C GLU A 126 6.11 28.96 19.95
N LYS A 127 6.98 29.39 19.02
CA LYS A 127 8.24 30.07 19.37
C LYS A 127 8.03 31.46 19.99
N ALA A 128 7.01 32.19 19.57
CA ALA A 128 6.65 33.48 20.17
C ALA A 128 6.11 33.31 21.60
N ALA A 129 5.29 32.28 21.84
CA ALA A 129 4.83 31.93 23.18
C ALA A 129 5.99 31.48 24.09
N GLU A 130 6.96 30.73 23.57
CA GLU A 130 8.15 30.28 24.32
C GLU A 130 9.10 31.45 24.65
N HIS A 131 9.22 32.45 23.77
CA HIS A 131 10.04 33.65 24.02
C HIS A 131 9.38 34.60 25.04
N ASP A 132 8.06 34.75 25.00
CA ASP A 132 7.30 35.58 25.96
C ASP A 132 7.32 34.94 27.37
N GLU A 133 7.28 33.61 27.45
CA GLU A 133 7.42 32.87 28.71
C GLU A 133 8.87 32.91 29.28
N ALA A 134 9.88 33.04 28.41
CA ALA A 134 11.28 33.23 28.81
C ALA A 134 11.57 34.67 29.29
N ASP A 135 11.03 35.69 28.62
CA ASP A 135 11.17 37.10 29.02
C ASP A 135 10.35 37.43 30.27
N GLY A 136 9.20 36.78 30.47
CA GLY A 136 8.37 36.92 31.67
C GLY A 136 9.05 36.48 32.97
N ARG A 137 10.05 35.60 32.92
CA ARG A 137 10.86 35.23 34.11
C ARG A 137 11.94 36.23 34.48
N HIS A 138 12.27 37.19 33.61
CA HIS A 138 13.34 38.18 33.87
C HIS A 138 12.82 39.52 34.43
N GLY A 139 11.49 39.75 34.44
CA GLY A 139 10.89 41.03 34.84
C GLY A 139 10.56 41.21 36.33
N GLU A 140 10.55 40.14 37.13
CA GLU A 140 9.93 40.17 38.46
C GLU A 140 10.92 39.96 39.62
N ASN A 141 12.09 40.65 39.60
CA ASN A 141 12.92 40.71 40.81
C ASN A 141 13.85 41.92 40.91
N ARG A 142 13.36 43.14 40.63
CA ARG A 142 14.15 44.36 40.81
C ARG A 142 13.35 45.50 41.41
N GLY A 143 13.10 45.42 42.70
CA GLY A 143 12.66 46.60 43.45
C GLY A 143 12.05 46.28 44.78
N GLN A 144 12.89 46.07 45.81
CA GLN A 144 12.67 46.54 47.19
C GLN A 144 13.75 45.94 48.11
N ARG A 145 14.74 46.75 48.49
CA ARG A 145 15.15 46.95 49.88
C ARG A 145 16.24 48.01 49.95
N SER A 146 15.83 49.17 50.44
CA SER A 146 16.65 50.26 50.92
C SER A 146 17.54 49.82 52.09
N GLU A 147 18.68 50.49 52.17
CA GLU A 147 19.76 50.37 53.13
C GLU A 147 19.29 50.39 54.59
N THR A 148 19.93 49.58 55.44
CA THR A 148 20.27 49.97 56.81
C THR A 148 21.52 49.22 57.27
N SER A 149 22.44 50.01 57.79
CA SER A 149 23.76 49.70 58.30
C SER A 149 23.77 48.68 59.45
N ALA A 150 24.82 47.84 59.47
CA ALA A 150 25.21 47.00 60.60
C ALA A 150 25.49 47.81 61.88
N PRO A 151 25.52 47.16 63.05
CA PRO A 151 26.82 46.87 63.66
C PRO A 151 26.91 45.50 64.38
N PRO A 152 28.11 45.10 64.84
CA PRO A 152 28.46 43.72 65.18
C PRO A 152 28.38 43.43 66.69
N LEU A 153 28.16 42.16 67.05
CA LEU A 153 28.37 41.62 68.39
C LEU A 153 29.03 40.24 68.23
N ALA A 154 30.31 40.05 68.53
CA ALA A 154 30.96 39.96 69.85
C ALA A 154 30.76 38.60 70.55
N ARG A 155 31.88 37.87 70.62
CA ARG A 155 32.36 36.80 71.53
C ARG A 155 31.45 36.31 72.68
N GLY A 156 31.59 35.01 72.95
CA GLY A 156 31.96 34.51 74.28
C GLY A 156 30.92 33.60 74.95
N GLY A 157 31.39 32.46 75.46
CA GLY A 157 30.64 31.53 76.30
C GLY A 157 30.94 30.08 75.97
#